data_AF-A0A7Y4GR20-F1
#
_entry.id   AF-A0A7Y4GR20-F1
#
_cell.length_a   1.000
_cell.length_b   1.000
_cell.length_c   1.000
_cell.angle_alpha   90.00
_cell.angle_beta   90.00
_cell.angle_gamma   90.00
#
_symmetry.space_group_name_H-M   'P 1'
#
loop_
_entity.id
_entity.type
_entity.pdbx_description
1 polymer ?
#
loop_
_entity_poly.entity_id
_entity_poly.type
_entity_poly.pdbx_seq_one_letter_code
_entity_poly.pdbx_strand_id
1 'polypeptide(L)' 'MDQISGMDRALDEMLVHLGGMVLKLSRPQVTRTPEERRALACSVNQYSVCAARSGDPRVHQLKAELEETIKPHLRLVASR' A
#
# COMPACT_ATOMS: atom_id res chain seq x y z
N MET A 1 21.21 18.00 13.36
CA MET A 1 19.76 17.74 13.24
C MET A 1 19.31 17.77 11.77
N ASP A 2 19.76 18.72 10.96
CA ASP A 2 19.35 18.87 9.55
C ASP A 2 19.56 17.66 8.63
N GLN A 3 20.63 16.88 8.83
CA GLN A 3 20.85 15.66 8.02
C GLN A 3 19.78 14.58 8.26
N ILE A 4 19.31 14.45 9.51
CA ILE A 4 18.26 13.47 9.86
C ILE A 4 16.94 13.91 9.25
N SER A 5 16.58 15.18 9.35
CA SER A 5 15.39 15.73 8.70
C SER A 5 15.43 15.58 7.16
N GLY A 6 16.62 15.71 6.56
CA GLY A 6 16.81 15.45 5.13
C GLY A 6 16.61 13.98 4.75
N MET A 7 17.07 13.05 5.60
CA MET A 7 16.83 11.61 5.43
C MET A 7 15.35 11.26 5.56
N ASP A 8 14.65 11.80 6.56
CA ASP A 8 13.21 11.55 6.75
C ASP A 8 12.41 11.97 5.51
N ARG A 9 12.71 13.15 4.96
CA ARG A 9 12.08 13.62 3.72
C ARG A 9 12.40 12.72 2.52
N ALA A 10 13.64 12.26 2.39
CA ALA A 10 14.01 11.35 1.31
C ALA A 10 13.30 10.00 1.41
N LEU A 11 13.14 9.47 2.63
CA LEU A 11 12.38 8.25 2.89
C LEU A 11 10.91 8.43 2.56
N ASP A 12 10.32 9.57 2.93
CA ASP A 12 8.93 9.89 2.59
C ASP A 12 8.70 9.94 1.08
N GLU A 13 9.58 10.59 0.31
CA GLU A 13 9.48 10.59 -1.17
C GLU A 13 9.65 9.18 -1.75
N MET A 14 10.56 8.36 -1.21
CA MET A 14 10.69 6.96 -1.60
C MET A 14 9.40 6.17 -1.32
N LEU A 15 8.74 6.41 -0.18
CA LEU A 15 7.45 5.79 0.15
C LEU A 15 6.33 6.28 -0.78
N VAL A 16 6.32 7.53 -1.19
CA VAL A 16 5.35 8.03 -2.19
C VAL A 16 5.53 7.28 -3.52
N HIS A 17 6.76 7.15 -4.00
CA HIS A 17 7.04 6.44 -5.24
C HIS A 17 6.71 4.95 -5.15
N LEU A 18 7.11 4.29 -4.06
CA LEU A 18 6.83 2.87 -3.84
C LEU A 18 5.32 2.62 -3.76
N GLY A 19 4.58 3.40 -2.97
CA GLY A 19 3.12 3.26 -2.83
C GLY A 19 2.41 3.41 -4.17
N GLY A 20 2.82 4.40 -4.99
CA GLY A 20 2.30 4.56 -6.34
C GLY A 20 2.61 3.39 -7.28
N MET A 21 3.75 2.71 -7.12
CA MET A 21 4.05 1.49 -7.89
C MET A 21 3.18 0.32 -7.44
N VAL A 22 3.03 0.10 -6.14
CA VAL A 22 2.17 -0.98 -5.61
C VAL A 22 0.71 -0.76 -6.03
N LEU A 23 0.25 0.50 -6.07
CA LEU A 23 -1.11 0.82 -6.52
C LEU A 23 -1.31 0.55 -8.02
N LYS A 24 -0.25 0.67 -8.84
CA LYS A 24 -0.31 0.25 -10.25
C LYS A 24 -0.39 -1.28 -10.37
N LEU A 25 0.32 -2.01 -9.50
CA LEU A 25 0.26 -3.49 -9.46
C LEU A 25 -1.13 -3.98 -9.06
N SER A 26 -1.86 -3.26 -8.20
CA SER A 26 -3.19 -3.68 -7.74
C SER A 26 -4.28 -3.71 -8.83
N ARG A 27 -3.99 -3.15 -10.01
CA ARG A 27 -4.92 -3.14 -11.13
C ARG A 27 -5.22 -4.58 -11.58
N PRO A 28 -6.49 -4.96 -11.82
CA PRO A 28 -6.85 -6.31 -12.27
C PRO A 28 -6.20 -6.73 -13.59
N GLN A 29 -5.75 -5.76 -14.41
CA GLN A 29 -5.02 -6.03 -15.64
C GLN A 29 -3.57 -6.46 -15.39
N VAL A 30 -3.01 -6.23 -14.20
CA VAL A 30 -1.63 -6.54 -13.82
C VAL A 30 -1.60 -7.75 -12.87
N THR A 31 -2.29 -7.69 -11.74
CA THR A 31 -2.44 -8.80 -10.80
C THR A 31 -3.69 -9.62 -11.14
N ARG A 32 -3.49 -10.82 -11.68
CA ARG A 32 -4.55 -11.66 -12.27
C ARG A 32 -4.70 -12.99 -11.55
N THR A 33 -3.61 -13.56 -11.06
CA THR A 33 -3.65 -14.89 -10.42
C THR A 33 -3.86 -14.78 -8.91
N PRO A 34 -4.36 -15.85 -8.25
CA PRO A 34 -4.44 -15.91 -6.80
C PRO A 34 -3.09 -15.70 -6.12
N GLU A 35 -2.01 -16.24 -6.69
CA GLU A 35 -0.64 -16.12 -6.18
C GLU A 35 -0.14 -14.67 -6.24
N GLU A 36 -0.35 -14.00 -7.38
CA GLU A 36 -0.03 -12.58 -7.56
C GLU A 36 -0.84 -11.71 -6.59
N ARG A 37 -2.12 -12.04 -6.37
CA ARG A 37 -2.97 -11.32 -5.42
C ARG A 37 -2.48 -11.48 -3.99
N ARG A 38 -1.99 -12.66 -3.63
CA ARG A 38 -1.36 -12.90 -2.33
C ARG A 38 -0.06 -12.11 -2.18
N ALA A 39 0.77 -12.08 -3.22
CA ALA A 39 2.01 -11.29 -3.23
C ALA A 39 1.72 -9.79 -3.07
N LEU A 40 0.73 -9.27 -3.80
CA LEU A 40 0.25 -7.89 -3.68
C LEU A 40 -0.20 -7.59 -2.24
N ALA A 41 -0.98 -8.47 -1.62
CA ALA A 41 -1.42 -8.29 -0.23
C ALA A 41 -0.23 -8.23 0.75
N CYS A 42 0.80 -9.05 0.54
CA CYS A 42 2.04 -8.95 1.32
C CYS A 42 2.75 -7.60 1.12
N SER A 43 2.86 -7.13 -0.13
CA SER A 43 3.46 -5.83 -0.43
C SER A 43 2.69 -4.66 0.20
N VAL A 44 1.37 -4.69 0.15
CA VAL A 44 0.51 -3.68 0.80
C VAL A 44 0.72 -3.70 2.31
N ASN A 45 0.72 -4.87 2.94
CA ASN A 45 0.94 -4.97 4.39
C ASN A 45 2.32 -4.43 4.80
N GLN A 46 3.37 -4.74 4.04
CA GLN A 46 4.72 -4.20 4.30
C GLN A 46 4.76 -2.68 4.11
N TYR A 47 4.12 -2.16 3.07
CA TYR A 47 4.00 -0.72 2.84
C TYR A 47 3.29 -0.02 4.00
N SER A 48 2.15 -0.54 4.46
CA SER A 48 1.36 0.02 5.57
C SER A 48 2.17 0.14 6.87
N VAL A 49 3.05 -0.82 7.16
CA VAL A 49 3.93 -0.79 8.34
C VAL A 49 4.92 0.37 8.25
N CYS A 50 5.54 0.58 7.09
CA CYS A 50 6.47 1.70 6.87
C CYS A 50 5.73 3.05 6.87
N ALA A 51 4.60 3.13 6.16
CA ALA A 51 3.77 4.32 6.05
C ALA A 51 3.24 4.82 7.40
N ALA A 52 2.99 3.94 8.37
CA ALA A 52 2.48 4.31 9.69
C ALA A 52 3.40 5.26 10.48
N ARG A 53 4.69 5.33 10.14
CA ARG A 53 5.66 6.22 10.80
C ARG A 53 6.01 7.47 9.97
N SER A 54 5.49 7.59 8.76
CA SER A 54 5.75 8.74 7.87
C SER A 54 5.02 9.99 8.36
N GLY A 55 5.67 11.15 8.20
CA GLY A 55 5.04 12.46 8.43
C GLY A 55 4.30 13.01 7.21
N ASP A 56 4.44 12.37 6.04
CA ASP A 56 3.91 12.88 4.78
C ASP A 56 2.44 12.44 4.56
N PRO A 57 1.49 13.38 4.38
CA PRO A 57 0.08 13.04 4.17
C PRO A 57 -0.16 12.23 2.90
N ARG A 58 0.68 12.36 1.86
CA ARG A 58 0.58 11.57 0.62
C ARG A 58 0.80 10.08 0.89
N VAL A 59 1.71 9.76 1.81
CA VAL A 59 2.01 8.38 2.21
C VAL A 59 0.81 7.76 2.94
N HIS A 60 0.16 8.53 3.82
CA HIS A 60 -1.07 8.08 4.50
C HIS A 60 -2.25 7.89 3.53
N GLN A 61 -2.40 8.77 2.55
CA GLN A 61 -3.40 8.60 1.50
C GLN A 61 -3.17 7.32 0.69
N LEU A 62 -1.93 7.10 0.22
CA LEU A 62 -1.55 5.90 -0.52
C LEU A 62 -1.77 4.63 0.30
N LYS A 63 -1.46 4.67 1.60
CA LYS A 63 -1.74 3.56 2.52
C LYS A 63 -3.22 3.21 2.52
N ALA A 64 -4.10 4.20 2.70
CA ALA A 64 -5.54 3.97 2.73
C ALA A 64 -6.04 3.39 1.40
N GLU A 65 -5.63 3.97 0.27
CA GLU A 65 -5.99 3.47 -1.07
C GLU A 65 -5.53 2.02 -1.27
N LEU A 66 -4.28 1.70 -0.90
CA LEU A 66 -3.72 0.35 -1.02
C LEU A 66 -4.45 -0.66 -0.14
N GLU A 67 -4.79 -0.30 1.09
CA GLU A 67 -5.56 -1.15 2.01
C GLU A 67 -6.95 -1.47 1.45
N GLU A 68 -7.62 -0.53 0.80
CA GLU A 68 -8.88 -0.80 0.11
C GLU A 68 -8.73 -1.84 -1.02
N THR A 69 -7.61 -1.84 -1.74
CA THR A 69 -7.42 -2.76 -2.88
C THR A 69 -7.37 -4.24 -2.48
N ILE A 70 -6.93 -4.51 -1.24
CA ILE A 70 -6.77 -5.88 -0.73
C ILE A 70 -7.95 -6.33 0.14
N LYS A 71 -8.90 -5.44 0.45
CA LYS A 71 -10.07 -5.82 1.24
C LYS A 71 -10.87 -6.91 0.54
N PRO A 72 -11.19 -8.01 1.25
CA PRO A 72 -12.02 -9.06 0.70
C PRO A 72 -13.39 -8.49 0.38
N HIS A 73 -13.86 -8.72 -0.85
CA HIS A 73 -15.22 -8.39 -1.24
C HIS A 73 -16.13 -9.48 -0.66
N LEU A 74 -16.55 -9.28 0.59
CA LEU A 74 -17.45 -10.20 1.28
C LEU A 74 -18.82 -10.14 0.58
N ARG A 75 -19.23 -11.26 -0.01
CA ARG A 75 -20.63 -11.47 -0.40
C ARG A 75 -21.34 -12.12 0.79
N LEU A 76 -22.34 -11.43 1.34
CA LEU A 76 -23.27 -12.02 2.30
C LEU A 76 -24.03 -13.13 1.59
N VAL A 77 -23.86 -14.37 2.05
CA VAL A 77 -24.65 -15.52 1.60
C VAL A 77 -25.55 -15.91 2.76
N ALA A 78 -26.87 -15.85 2.57
CA ALA A 78 -27.81 -16.33 3.57
C ALA A 78 -27.67 -17.85 3.70
N SER A 79 -27.38 -18.34 4.90
CA SER A 79 -27.49 -19.77 5.22
C SER A 79 -28.96 -20.10 5.45
N ARG A 80 -29.46 -21.18 4.83
CA ARG A 80 -30.81 -21.70 5.07
C ARG A 80 -30.89 -22.46 6.38
#